data_AF-A0A1Y5E5F5-F1
#
_entry.id   AF-A0A1Y5E5F5-F1
#
_cell.length_a   1.000
_cell.length_b   1.000
_cell.length_c   1.000
_cell.angle_alpha   90.00
_cell.angle_beta   90.00
_cell.angle_gamma   90.00
#
_symmetry.space_group_name_H-M   'P 1'
#
loop_
_entity.id
_entity.type
_entity.pdbx_description
1 polymer ?
#
loop_
_entity_poly.entity_id
_entity_poly.type
_entity_poly.pdbx_seq_one_letter_code
_entity_poly.pdbx_strand_id
1 'polypeptide(L)'
;MKKISYLSAFLSLPILVSSCQTTSEVGDGDIYFFTDNFVSEYNSYISGVKNNPERHHAFAFDKKNGANAWVNRGVRDGIDFAAKEAVRLCQSPSNVENCKIFDLNGKVVWKGLNKDRKQELVEYANRVTADKSNRVVEYSSKSEKLGTRQIKAYKSYLKVQSKYDHSTFFVSANSYSYGRALYNGGTAYAVAQSKGLKDCKQRSEFSDCYLFAINGDPVNAAAKAALAK
;
A
#
# COMPACT_ATOMS: atom_id res chain seq x y z
N MET A 1 76.93 3.91 -25.41
CA MET A 1 75.99 4.51 -24.44
C MET A 1 74.62 4.63 -25.10
N LYS A 2 73.63 3.83 -24.70
CA LYS A 2 72.25 3.87 -25.24
C LYS A 2 71.36 4.66 -24.27
N LYS A 3 70.71 5.72 -24.74
CA LYS A 3 69.68 6.46 -23.98
C LYS A 3 68.33 5.77 -24.19
N ILE A 4 67.70 5.36 -23.10
CA ILE A 4 66.32 4.85 -23.08
C ILE A 4 65.44 6.02 -22.64
N SER A 5 64.59 6.50 -23.54
CA SER A 5 63.57 7.51 -23.25
C SER A 5 62.34 6.84 -22.63
N TYR A 6 61.96 7.24 -21.43
CA TYR A 6 60.69 6.88 -20.80
C TYR A 6 59.57 7.77 -21.37
N LEU A 7 58.66 7.18 -22.14
CA LEU A 7 57.37 7.80 -22.48
C LEU A 7 56.37 7.48 -21.37
N SER A 8 55.96 8.49 -20.60
CA SER A 8 54.87 8.40 -19.64
C SER A 8 53.53 8.36 -20.38
N ALA A 9 52.90 7.19 -20.43
CA ALA A 9 51.53 7.05 -20.92
C ALA A 9 50.54 7.48 -19.82
N PHE A 10 49.98 8.68 -19.95
CA PHE A 10 48.80 9.09 -19.20
C PHE A 10 47.57 8.38 -19.79
N LEU A 11 47.17 7.25 -19.18
CA LEU A 11 45.83 6.70 -19.37
C LEU A 11 44.83 7.61 -18.65
N SER A 12 44.28 8.57 -19.38
CA SER A 12 43.07 9.26 -18.95
C SER A 12 41.88 8.29 -19.05
N LEU A 13 41.50 7.68 -17.92
CA LEU A 13 40.23 6.97 -17.80
C LEU A 13 39.09 7.95 -18.08
N PRO A 14 38.22 7.71 -19.08
CA PRO A 14 37.00 8.49 -19.20
C PRO A 14 36.10 8.15 -18.01
N ILE A 15 35.90 9.13 -17.13
CA ILE A 15 34.87 9.08 -16.11
C ILE A 15 33.53 9.08 -16.86
N LEU A 16 32.93 7.90 -17.01
CA LEU A 16 31.55 7.73 -17.41
C LEU A 16 30.67 8.28 -16.27
N VAL A 17 30.46 9.59 -16.27
CA VAL A 17 29.32 10.19 -15.58
C VAL A 17 28.08 9.73 -16.34
N SER A 18 27.53 8.59 -15.92
CA SER A 18 26.19 8.18 -16.29
C SER A 18 25.25 9.26 -15.73
N SER A 19 24.94 10.25 -16.55
CA SER A 19 23.86 11.19 -16.30
C SER A 19 22.57 10.38 -16.37
N CYS A 20 22.18 9.80 -15.24
CA CYS A 20 20.85 9.22 -15.08
C CYS A 20 19.85 10.38 -15.23
N GLN A 21 19.42 10.62 -16.46
CA GLN A 21 18.35 11.58 -16.76
C GLN A 21 17.09 11.02 -16.13
N THR A 22 16.77 11.46 -14.91
CA THR A 22 15.50 11.12 -14.26
C THR A 22 14.38 11.79 -15.06
N THR A 23 13.76 11.03 -15.98
CA THR A 23 12.59 11.48 -16.71
C THR A 23 11.37 11.36 -15.78
N SER A 24 10.55 12.41 -15.71
CA SER A 24 9.30 12.41 -14.93
C SER A 24 8.15 11.82 -15.76
N GLU A 25 8.38 10.63 -16.32
CA GLU A 25 7.41 9.99 -17.20
C GLU A 25 6.15 9.57 -16.44
N VAL A 26 4.99 9.78 -17.07
CA VAL A 26 3.71 9.27 -16.56
C VAL A 26 3.68 7.75 -16.66
N GLY A 27 3.26 7.11 -15.57
CA GLY A 27 3.19 5.67 -15.51
C GLY A 27 2.08 5.06 -16.36
N ASP A 28 2.27 3.78 -16.68
CA ASP A 28 1.42 3.01 -17.58
C ASP A 28 1.19 1.58 -17.10
N GLY A 29 0.13 0.99 -17.66
CA GLY A 29 -0.23 -0.41 -17.50
C GLY A 29 -1.06 -0.67 -16.26
N ASP A 30 -1.56 -1.90 -16.18
CA ASP A 30 -2.42 -2.34 -15.10
C ASP A 30 -1.66 -2.39 -13.77
N ILE A 31 -2.33 -1.95 -12.71
CA ILE A 31 -1.86 -2.11 -11.33
C ILE A 31 -2.82 -3.08 -10.64
N TYR A 32 -2.33 -4.30 -10.42
CA TYR A 32 -3.15 -5.39 -9.86
C TYR A 32 -3.23 -5.34 -8.33
N PHE A 33 -2.27 -4.70 -7.67
CA PHE A 33 -2.24 -4.58 -6.21
C PHE A 33 -1.54 -3.30 -5.75
N PHE A 34 -2.02 -2.74 -4.64
CA PHE A 34 -1.37 -1.64 -3.93
C PHE A 34 -0.80 -2.16 -2.61
N THR A 35 0.46 -1.85 -2.32
CA THR A 35 1.12 -2.27 -1.07
C THR A 35 0.61 -1.44 0.11
N ASP A 36 0.83 -1.94 1.34
CA ASP A 36 0.53 -1.19 2.57
C ASP A 36 1.24 0.18 2.58
N ASN A 37 2.49 0.20 2.12
CA ASN A 37 3.29 1.40 2.00
C ASN A 37 2.70 2.39 0.99
N PHE A 38 2.33 1.94 -0.22
CA PHE A 38 1.69 2.79 -1.23
C PHE A 38 0.45 3.47 -0.67
N VAL A 39 -0.41 2.69 -0.03
CA VAL A 39 -1.65 3.19 0.60
C VAL A 39 -1.36 4.29 1.61
N SER A 40 -0.41 4.06 2.52
CA SER A 40 -0.07 5.00 3.59
C SER A 40 0.49 6.31 3.01
N GLU A 41 1.45 6.19 2.10
CA GLU A 41 2.08 7.34 1.46
C GLU A 41 1.11 8.11 0.57
N TYR A 42 0.23 7.42 -0.16
CA TYR A 42 -0.76 8.07 -1.01
C TYR A 42 -1.81 8.83 -0.17
N ASN A 43 -2.16 8.33 1.02
CA ASN A 43 -3.01 9.08 1.95
C ASN A 43 -2.33 10.33 2.50
N SER A 44 -1.04 10.23 2.83
CA SER A 44 -0.22 11.37 3.24
C SER A 44 -0.17 12.43 2.14
N TYR A 45 0.04 11.99 0.90
CA TYR A 45 0.00 12.81 -0.30
C TYR A 45 -1.35 13.53 -0.50
N ILE A 46 -2.48 12.81 -0.49
CA ILE A 46 -3.81 13.41 -0.66
C ILE A 46 -4.12 14.41 0.48
N SER A 47 -3.70 14.10 1.70
CA SER A 47 -3.80 15.05 2.83
C SER A 47 -2.95 16.30 2.58
N GLY A 48 -1.75 16.15 2.03
CA GLY A 48 -0.89 17.24 1.61
C GLY A 48 -1.53 18.14 0.56
N VAL A 49 -2.14 17.54 -0.47
CA VAL A 49 -2.90 18.24 -1.53
C VAL A 49 -4.05 19.04 -0.92
N LYS A 50 -4.84 18.43 -0.03
CA LYS A 50 -5.98 19.10 0.63
C LYS A 50 -5.55 20.26 1.53
N ASN A 51 -4.48 20.08 2.30
CA ASN A 51 -4.05 21.05 3.29
C ASN A 51 -3.21 22.20 2.71
N ASN A 52 -2.63 22.02 1.52
CA ASN A 52 -1.77 23.01 0.84
C ASN A 52 -2.09 23.05 -0.67
N PRO A 53 -3.34 23.37 -1.06
CA PRO A 53 -3.78 23.28 -2.46
C PRO A 53 -3.02 24.23 -3.40
N GLU A 54 -2.38 25.26 -2.87
CA GLU A 54 -1.54 26.20 -3.61
C GLU A 54 -0.17 25.64 -3.98
N ARG A 55 0.27 24.52 -3.39
CA ARG A 55 1.57 23.91 -3.67
C ARG A 55 1.47 22.91 -4.82
N HIS A 56 2.61 22.61 -5.44
CA HIS A 56 2.71 21.54 -6.44
C HIS A 56 3.02 20.22 -5.76
N HIS A 57 2.16 19.23 -5.98
CA HIS A 57 2.28 17.91 -5.38
C HIS A 57 2.46 16.85 -6.47
N ALA A 58 3.44 15.97 -6.29
CA ALA A 58 3.67 14.85 -7.19
C ALA A 58 3.86 13.56 -6.40
N PHE A 59 3.24 12.48 -6.88
CA PHE A 59 3.37 11.14 -6.35
C PHE A 59 3.97 10.22 -7.43
N ALA A 60 5.09 9.57 -7.10
CA ALA A 60 5.75 8.59 -7.96
C ALA A 60 5.59 7.18 -7.39
N PHE A 61 5.46 6.21 -8.29
CA PHE A 61 5.23 4.81 -7.95
C PHE A 61 5.98 3.88 -8.92
N ASP A 62 6.58 2.83 -8.37
CA ASP A 62 7.06 1.67 -9.13
C ASP A 62 6.08 0.51 -8.98
N LYS A 63 5.38 0.18 -10.07
CA LYS A 63 4.44 -0.96 -10.12
C LYS A 63 5.11 -2.32 -9.87
N LYS A 64 6.41 -2.46 -10.13
CA LYS A 64 7.11 -3.75 -10.07
C LYS A 64 7.52 -4.08 -8.63
N ASN A 65 8.17 -3.14 -7.95
CA ASN A 65 8.69 -3.38 -6.60
C ASN A 65 7.86 -2.71 -5.50
N GLY A 66 6.86 -1.90 -5.86
CA GLY A 66 5.97 -1.23 -4.90
C GLY A 66 6.61 0.00 -4.21
N ALA A 67 7.80 0.42 -4.64
CA ALA A 67 8.45 1.64 -4.18
C ALA A 67 7.62 2.86 -4.55
N ASN A 68 7.60 3.87 -3.69
CA ASN A 68 6.87 5.10 -3.92
C ASN A 68 7.47 6.25 -3.11
N ALA A 69 7.21 7.46 -3.56
CA ALA A 69 7.55 8.68 -2.84
C ALA A 69 6.65 9.82 -3.33
N TRP A 70 6.48 10.84 -2.48
CA TRP A 70 5.78 12.05 -2.87
C TRP A 70 6.49 13.29 -2.34
N VAL A 71 6.21 14.42 -2.98
CA VAL A 71 6.75 15.72 -2.59
C VAL A 71 5.68 16.79 -2.66
N ASN A 72 5.87 17.86 -1.89
CA ASN A 72 5.22 19.15 -2.10
C ASN A 72 6.29 20.23 -2.38
N ARG A 73 6.05 21.08 -3.36
CA ARG A 73 6.96 22.16 -3.73
C ARG A 73 6.24 23.48 -3.89
N GLY A 74 6.99 24.57 -3.74
CA GLY A 74 6.40 25.90 -3.86
C GLY A 74 5.94 26.15 -5.30
N VAL A 75 5.01 27.08 -5.48
CA VAL A 75 4.52 27.49 -6.81
C VAL A 75 5.68 27.87 -7.74
N ARG A 76 6.72 28.51 -7.19
CA ARG A 76 7.89 28.98 -7.95
C ARG A 76 8.71 27.83 -8.56
N ASP A 77 8.66 26.65 -7.97
CA ASP A 77 9.44 25.50 -8.43
C ASP A 77 8.78 24.82 -9.65
N GLY A 78 7.46 24.97 -9.80
CA GLY A 78 6.68 24.36 -10.87
C GLY A 78 6.40 22.86 -10.68
N ILE A 79 5.38 22.36 -11.40
CA ILE A 79 4.95 20.96 -11.28
C ILE A 79 5.97 19.95 -11.84
N ASP A 80 6.71 20.35 -12.88
CA ASP A 80 7.73 19.48 -13.50
C ASP A 80 8.90 19.21 -12.56
N PHE A 81 9.28 20.19 -11.74
CA PHE A 81 10.31 20.02 -10.73
C PHE A 81 9.83 19.05 -9.64
N ALA A 82 8.61 19.25 -9.12
CA ALA A 82 8.01 18.34 -8.16
C ALA A 82 7.94 16.90 -8.69
N ALA A 83 7.56 16.72 -9.97
CA ALA A 83 7.49 15.42 -10.61
C ALA A 83 8.85 14.73 -10.70
N LYS A 84 9.88 15.43 -11.21
CA LYS A 84 11.25 14.88 -11.28
C LYS A 84 11.78 14.49 -9.91
N GLU A 85 11.51 15.32 -8.91
CA GLU A 85 11.98 15.04 -7.56
C GLU A 85 11.25 13.86 -6.90
N ALA A 86 9.93 13.74 -7.08
CA ALA A 86 9.18 12.58 -6.61
C ALA A 86 9.73 11.28 -7.21
N VAL A 87 10.05 11.26 -8.52
CA VAL A 87 10.69 10.11 -9.15
C VAL A 87 12.06 9.85 -8.53
N ARG A 88 12.93 10.86 -8.43
CA ARG A 88 14.26 10.72 -7.83
C ARG A 88 14.21 10.15 -6.40
N LEU A 89 13.26 10.60 -5.59
CA LEU A 89 13.06 10.10 -4.22
C LEU A 89 12.50 8.68 -4.21
N CYS A 90 11.63 8.31 -5.15
CA CYS A 90 11.14 6.95 -5.29
C CYS A 90 12.28 5.97 -5.66
N GLN A 91 13.25 6.43 -6.46
CA GLN A 91 14.40 5.62 -6.91
C GLN A 91 15.51 5.47 -5.83
N SER A 92 15.63 6.47 -4.94
CA SER A 92 16.75 6.60 -3.98
C SER A 92 16.88 5.48 -2.92
N PRO A 93 15.81 4.93 -2.33
CA PRO A 93 15.92 3.91 -1.29
C PRO A 93 16.26 2.50 -1.81
N SER A 94 16.31 2.25 -3.13
CA SER A 94 16.13 0.87 -3.63
C SER A 94 16.82 0.47 -4.95
N ASN A 95 17.64 1.31 -5.59
CA ASN A 95 18.14 1.05 -6.97
C ASN A 95 16.99 0.68 -7.93
N VAL A 96 15.81 1.26 -7.71
CA VAL A 96 14.63 1.02 -8.50
C VAL A 96 14.63 2.04 -9.63
N GLU A 97 14.77 1.60 -10.88
CA GLU A 97 14.80 2.53 -12.02
C GLU A 97 13.40 2.85 -12.57
N ASN A 98 12.39 2.05 -12.24
CA ASN A 98 11.06 2.07 -12.88
C ASN A 98 10.02 2.99 -12.22
N CYS A 99 10.44 3.90 -11.34
CA CYS A 99 9.52 4.84 -10.72
C CYS A 99 8.94 5.79 -11.77
N LYS A 100 7.61 5.87 -11.86
CA LYS A 100 6.90 6.75 -12.79
C LYS A 100 5.86 7.59 -12.04
N ILE A 101 5.44 8.70 -12.64
CA ILE A 101 4.42 9.58 -12.07
C ILE A 101 3.07 8.89 -12.08
N PHE A 102 2.46 8.85 -10.90
CA PHE A 102 1.14 8.29 -10.67
C PHE A 102 0.05 9.36 -10.56
N ASP A 103 0.34 10.42 -9.80
CA ASP A 103 -0.62 11.48 -9.50
C ASP A 103 0.09 12.85 -9.43
N LEU A 104 -0.59 13.87 -9.95
CA LEU A 104 -0.19 15.27 -9.89
C LEU A 104 -1.35 16.09 -9.34
N ASN A 105 -1.11 16.82 -8.25
CA ASN A 105 -2.08 17.68 -7.56
C ASN A 105 -3.43 16.99 -7.26
N GLY A 106 -3.43 15.70 -6.90
CA GLY A 106 -4.64 14.93 -6.60
C GLY A 106 -5.42 14.45 -7.82
N LYS A 107 -4.83 14.57 -9.02
CA LYS A 107 -5.34 13.97 -10.25
C LYS A 107 -4.45 12.80 -10.67
N VAL A 108 -5.00 11.59 -10.57
CA VAL A 108 -4.35 10.35 -11.06
C VAL A 108 -4.13 10.43 -12.58
N VAL A 109 -2.87 10.59 -12.98
CA VAL A 109 -2.42 10.67 -14.38
C VAL A 109 -1.99 9.33 -14.96
N TRP A 110 -1.81 8.30 -14.11
CA TRP A 110 -1.42 6.96 -14.55
C TRP A 110 -2.35 6.40 -15.64
N LYS A 111 -1.75 5.88 -16.71
CA LYS A 111 -2.43 5.32 -17.90
C LYS A 111 -2.71 3.83 -17.67
N GLY A 112 -3.91 3.37 -18.04
CA GLY A 112 -4.31 1.95 -17.89
C GLY A 112 -5.12 1.65 -16.62
N LEU A 113 -5.25 2.60 -15.68
CA LEU A 113 -6.26 2.48 -14.62
C LEU A 113 -7.63 2.85 -15.19
N ASN A 114 -8.60 1.94 -15.09
CA ASN A 114 -9.98 2.23 -15.45
C ASN A 114 -10.60 3.26 -14.47
N LYS A 115 -11.75 3.83 -14.84
CA LYS A 115 -12.42 4.89 -14.07
C LYS A 115 -12.79 4.42 -12.66
N ASP A 116 -13.29 3.19 -12.54
CA ASP A 116 -13.72 2.61 -11.27
C ASP A 116 -12.54 2.44 -10.30
N ARG A 117 -11.37 2.03 -10.79
CA ARG A 117 -10.13 1.90 -10.00
C ARG A 117 -9.57 3.24 -9.54
N LYS A 118 -9.64 4.27 -10.40
CA LYS A 118 -9.26 5.63 -10.01
C LYS A 118 -10.17 6.16 -8.92
N GLN A 119 -11.47 5.90 -9.05
CA GLN A 119 -12.46 6.26 -8.05
C GLN A 119 -12.27 5.49 -6.74
N GLU A 120 -12.00 4.18 -6.81
CA GLU A 120 -11.68 3.32 -5.66
C GLU A 120 -10.51 3.89 -4.84
N LEU A 121 -9.45 4.37 -5.49
CA LEU A 121 -8.28 5.00 -4.86
C LEU A 121 -8.59 6.33 -4.18
N VAL A 122 -9.30 7.22 -4.88
CA VAL A 122 -9.70 8.53 -4.35
C VAL A 122 -10.65 8.36 -3.18
N GLU A 123 -11.63 7.46 -3.30
CA GLU A 123 -12.54 7.11 -2.22
C GLU A 123 -11.82 6.43 -1.06
N TYR A 124 -10.84 5.56 -1.32
CA TYR A 124 -10.03 4.93 -0.29
C TYR A 124 -9.20 5.97 0.48
N ALA A 125 -8.57 6.92 -0.19
CA ALA A 125 -7.81 7.99 0.46
C ALA A 125 -8.70 8.94 1.27
N ASN A 126 -9.90 9.23 0.75
CA ASN A 126 -10.92 9.99 1.46
C ASN A 126 -11.49 9.22 2.66
N ARG A 127 -11.66 7.90 2.56
CA ARG A 127 -12.12 7.04 3.66
C ARG A 127 -11.05 6.90 4.74
N VAL A 128 -9.77 6.77 4.42
CA VAL A 128 -8.71 6.72 5.44
C VAL A 128 -8.49 8.08 6.11
N THR A 129 -8.74 9.19 5.42
CA THR A 129 -8.67 10.54 6.03
C THR A 129 -9.93 10.91 6.83
N ALA A 130 -11.11 10.38 6.47
CA ALA A 130 -12.36 10.59 7.21
C ALA A 130 -12.56 9.59 8.36
N ASP A 131 -12.12 8.35 8.20
CA ASP A 131 -12.22 7.30 9.20
C ASP A 131 -10.95 7.34 10.06
N LYS A 132 -10.93 8.22 11.08
CA LYS A 132 -10.01 8.15 12.23
C LYS A 132 -10.16 6.85 13.05
N SER A 133 -10.86 5.88 12.51
CA SER A 133 -11.41 4.74 13.15
C SER A 133 -11.15 3.56 12.21
N ASN A 134 -9.92 3.05 12.24
CA ASN A 134 -9.70 1.60 12.11
C ASN A 134 -10.41 0.88 13.28
N ARG A 135 -11.67 1.23 13.58
CA ARG A 135 -12.46 0.66 14.65
C ARG A 135 -12.84 -0.71 14.18
N VAL A 136 -12.12 -1.64 14.77
CA VAL A 136 -12.45 -3.03 14.81
C VAL A 136 -13.87 -3.13 15.36
N VAL A 137 -14.83 -3.45 14.50
CA VAL A 137 -16.21 -3.73 14.91
C VAL A 137 -16.33 -5.23 15.10
N GLU A 138 -16.74 -5.68 16.28
CA GLU A 138 -16.96 -7.10 16.54
C GLU A 138 -18.19 -7.62 15.78
N TYR A 139 -18.14 -8.90 15.39
CA TYR A 139 -19.25 -9.59 14.75
C TYR A 139 -20.51 -9.56 15.63
N SER A 140 -21.67 -9.32 15.04
CA SER A 140 -22.95 -9.28 15.76
C SER A 140 -24.00 -10.12 15.06
N SER A 141 -25.06 -10.50 15.77
CA SER A 141 -26.17 -11.29 15.19
C SER A 141 -26.96 -10.56 14.10
N LYS A 142 -26.72 -9.25 13.89
CA LYS A 142 -27.29 -8.45 12.80
C LYS A 142 -26.51 -8.61 11.48
N SER A 143 -25.26 -9.05 11.51
CA SER A 143 -24.55 -9.46 10.29
C SER A 143 -25.08 -10.83 9.86
N GLU A 144 -25.38 -10.97 8.57
CA GLU A 144 -25.96 -12.18 7.97
C GLU A 144 -25.17 -13.45 8.30
N LYS A 145 -25.81 -14.62 8.10
CA LYS A 145 -25.22 -15.93 8.33
C LYS A 145 -23.88 -16.04 7.60
N LEU A 146 -22.88 -16.66 8.24
CA LEU A 146 -21.62 -16.98 7.57
C LEU A 146 -21.88 -17.87 6.35
N GLY A 147 -21.31 -17.51 5.20
CA GLY A 147 -21.33 -18.40 4.06
C GLY A 147 -20.31 -19.52 4.19
N THR A 148 -20.50 -20.58 3.39
CA THR A 148 -19.66 -21.78 3.39
C THR A 148 -18.17 -21.47 3.20
N ARG A 149 -17.85 -20.44 2.40
CA ARG A 149 -16.45 -20.02 2.16
C ARG A 149 -15.80 -19.45 3.41
N GLN A 150 -16.52 -18.61 4.16
CA GLN A 150 -16.06 -18.02 5.42
C GLN A 150 -15.86 -19.10 6.49
N ILE A 151 -16.79 -20.05 6.61
CA ILE A 151 -16.68 -21.18 7.55
C ILE A 151 -15.45 -22.04 7.22
N LYS A 152 -15.25 -22.38 5.94
CA LYS A 152 -14.08 -23.17 5.51
C LYS A 152 -12.78 -22.43 5.79
N ALA A 153 -12.75 -21.13 5.55
CA ALA A 153 -11.59 -20.29 5.82
C ALA A 153 -11.27 -20.21 7.32
N TYR A 154 -12.29 -20.10 8.17
CA TYR A 154 -12.12 -20.10 9.61
C TYR A 154 -11.53 -21.44 10.11
N LYS A 155 -12.05 -22.57 9.63
CA LYS A 155 -11.47 -23.90 9.94
C LYS A 155 -10.01 -24.01 9.53
N SER A 156 -9.64 -23.46 8.38
CA SER A 156 -8.24 -23.42 7.92
C SER A 156 -7.36 -22.48 8.76
N TYR A 157 -7.93 -21.37 9.24
CA TYR A 157 -7.27 -20.46 10.18
C TYR A 157 -6.97 -21.16 11.51
N LEU A 158 -7.92 -21.89 12.10
CA LEU A 158 -7.74 -22.62 13.36
C LEU A 158 -6.58 -23.63 13.32
N LYS A 159 -6.32 -24.25 12.17
CA LYS A 159 -5.23 -25.23 12.00
C LYS A 159 -3.83 -24.63 12.13
N VAL A 160 -3.69 -23.32 11.92
CA VAL A 160 -2.38 -22.66 11.88
C VAL A 160 -2.21 -21.60 12.96
N GLN A 161 -3.31 -21.10 13.53
CA GLN A 161 -3.30 -19.95 14.44
C GLN A 161 -2.45 -20.18 15.69
N SER A 162 -2.44 -21.40 16.23
CA SER A 162 -1.69 -21.76 17.46
C SER A 162 -0.17 -21.68 17.31
N LYS A 163 0.33 -21.49 16.09
CA LYS A 163 1.76 -21.26 15.80
C LYS A 163 2.16 -19.79 15.92
N TYR A 164 1.22 -18.92 16.29
CA TYR A 164 1.37 -17.47 16.31
C TYR A 164 0.94 -16.89 17.65
N ASP A 165 1.69 -15.91 18.13
CA ASP A 165 1.42 -15.22 19.42
C ASP A 165 0.11 -14.42 19.34
N HIS A 166 -0.10 -13.79 18.19
CA HIS A 166 -1.27 -12.97 17.92
C HIS A 166 -1.89 -13.35 16.58
N SER A 167 -3.19 -13.63 16.60
CA SER A 167 -3.92 -13.94 15.39
C SER A 167 -5.35 -13.41 15.44
N THR A 168 -5.84 -12.99 14.27
CA THR A 168 -7.18 -12.43 14.12
C THR A 168 -7.84 -12.99 12.87
N PHE A 169 -9.16 -13.11 12.92
CA PHE A 169 -9.99 -13.51 11.79
C PHE A 169 -11.17 -12.56 11.66
N PHE A 170 -11.43 -12.11 10.44
CA PHE A 170 -12.50 -11.20 10.09
C PHE A 170 -13.41 -11.83 9.03
N VAL A 171 -14.69 -11.50 9.08
CA VAL A 171 -15.69 -11.90 8.08
C VAL A 171 -16.34 -10.67 7.50
N SER A 172 -16.61 -10.67 6.20
CA SER A 172 -17.33 -9.57 5.55
C SER A 172 -18.83 -9.77 5.53
N ALA A 173 -19.57 -8.67 5.43
CA ALA A 173 -21.03 -8.64 5.29
C ALA A 173 -21.54 -9.37 4.05
N ASN A 174 -20.74 -9.47 2.98
CA ASN A 174 -21.12 -10.16 1.74
C ASN A 174 -21.20 -11.71 1.87
N SER A 175 -21.10 -12.25 3.09
CA SER A 175 -21.17 -13.68 3.41
C SER A 175 -20.15 -14.58 2.69
N TYR A 176 -19.16 -14.01 2.01
CA TYR A 176 -18.25 -14.75 1.14
C TYR A 176 -16.78 -14.51 1.46
N SER A 177 -16.41 -13.25 1.61
CA SER A 177 -15.03 -12.83 1.84
C SER A 177 -14.67 -12.84 3.33
N TYR A 178 -13.38 -12.87 3.62
CA TYR A 178 -12.85 -12.93 4.97
C TYR A 178 -11.45 -12.33 4.96
N GLY A 179 -10.93 -11.99 6.12
CA GLY A 179 -9.53 -11.59 6.27
C GLY A 179 -8.90 -12.26 7.48
N ARG A 180 -7.57 -12.37 7.50
CA ARG A 180 -6.86 -12.86 8.68
C ARG A 180 -5.48 -12.24 8.83
N ALA A 181 -5.01 -12.18 10.07
CA ALA A 181 -3.61 -11.88 10.38
C ALA A 181 -3.04 -12.94 11.33
N LEU A 182 -1.77 -13.30 11.10
CA LEU A 182 -1.01 -14.27 11.88
C LEU A 182 0.37 -13.64 12.17
N TYR A 183 0.73 -13.47 13.44
CA TYR A 183 1.93 -12.74 13.86
C TYR A 183 2.73 -13.45 14.96
N ASN A 184 4.06 -13.44 14.80
CA ASN A 184 5.03 -13.91 15.80
C ASN A 184 5.81 -12.72 16.38
N GLY A 185 6.13 -12.78 17.67
CA GLY A 185 6.84 -11.73 18.41
C GLY A 185 5.91 -10.76 19.14
N GLY A 186 6.49 -9.88 19.96
CA GLY A 186 5.80 -8.92 20.85
C GLY A 186 4.98 -7.80 20.16
N THR A 187 4.46 -8.06 18.97
CA THR A 187 3.64 -7.15 18.17
C THR A 187 2.26 -7.02 18.80
N ALA A 188 1.81 -5.82 19.13
CA ALA A 188 0.52 -5.62 19.81
C ALA A 188 -0.69 -6.14 18.98
N TYR A 189 -1.71 -6.69 19.65
CA TYR A 189 -2.97 -7.16 19.04
C TYR A 189 -3.63 -6.14 18.09
N ALA A 190 -3.48 -4.84 18.37
CA ALA A 190 -3.98 -3.77 17.51
C ALA A 190 -3.43 -3.86 16.07
N VAL A 191 -2.17 -4.31 15.91
CA VAL A 191 -1.53 -4.49 14.60
C VAL A 191 -2.16 -5.68 13.87
N ALA A 192 -2.33 -6.81 14.55
CA ALA A 192 -2.97 -7.99 13.98
C ALA A 192 -4.44 -7.71 13.60
N GLN A 193 -5.17 -6.95 14.42
CA GLN A 193 -6.53 -6.55 14.11
C GLN A 193 -6.60 -5.61 12.90
N SER A 194 -5.76 -4.58 12.87
CA SER A 194 -5.69 -3.65 11.73
C SER A 194 -5.38 -4.37 10.42
N LYS A 195 -4.43 -5.32 10.44
CA LYS A 195 -4.07 -6.08 9.23
C LYS A 195 -5.16 -7.07 8.80
N GLY A 196 -5.79 -7.77 9.76
CA GLY A 196 -6.90 -8.67 9.46
C GLY A 196 -8.12 -7.94 8.89
N LEU A 197 -8.44 -6.77 9.44
CA LEU A 197 -9.50 -5.90 8.93
C LEU A 197 -9.20 -5.45 7.49
N LYS A 198 -7.96 -5.04 7.23
CA LYS A 198 -7.52 -4.60 5.91
C LYS A 198 -7.58 -5.73 4.88
N ASP A 199 -7.06 -6.92 5.20
CA ASP A 199 -7.12 -8.11 4.34
C ASP A 199 -8.59 -8.47 4.01
N CYS A 200 -9.49 -8.36 5.00
CA CYS A 200 -10.91 -8.58 4.79
C CYS A 200 -11.51 -7.58 3.81
N LYS A 201 -11.32 -6.27 4.06
CA LYS A 201 -11.87 -5.20 3.20
C LYS A 201 -11.36 -5.31 1.76
N GLN A 202 -10.10 -5.67 1.56
CA GLN A 202 -9.54 -5.87 0.21
C GLN A 202 -10.20 -7.05 -0.52
N ARG A 203 -10.43 -8.17 0.17
CA ARG A 203 -11.04 -9.36 -0.43
C ARG A 203 -12.55 -9.25 -0.61
N SER A 204 -13.19 -8.33 0.11
CA SER A 204 -14.65 -8.13 0.10
C SER A 204 -15.10 -7.02 -0.83
N GLU A 205 -14.21 -6.49 -1.67
CA GLU A 205 -14.46 -5.28 -2.46
C GLU A 205 -14.98 -4.14 -1.56
N PHE A 206 -14.37 -4.02 -0.38
CA PHE A 206 -14.64 -3.05 0.68
C PHE A 206 -16.01 -3.13 1.34
N SER A 207 -16.70 -4.28 1.24
CA SER A 207 -17.85 -4.57 2.11
C SER A 207 -17.44 -4.47 3.59
N ASP A 208 -18.39 -4.12 4.46
CA ASP A 208 -18.18 -4.08 5.90
C ASP A 208 -17.56 -5.39 6.41
N CYS A 209 -16.59 -5.25 7.31
CA CYS A 209 -15.82 -6.37 7.85
C CYS A 209 -15.86 -6.33 9.37
N TYR A 210 -16.12 -7.50 9.95
CA TYR A 210 -16.33 -7.67 11.37
C TYR A 210 -15.27 -8.60 11.95
N LEU A 211 -14.69 -8.22 13.08
CA LEU A 211 -13.80 -9.09 13.83
C LEU A 211 -14.61 -10.27 14.34
N PHE A 212 -14.20 -11.46 13.95
CA PHE A 212 -14.91 -12.70 14.23
C PHE A 212 -14.20 -13.52 15.31
N ALA A 213 -12.87 -13.60 15.28
CA ALA A 213 -12.10 -14.34 16.26
C ALA A 213 -10.73 -13.71 16.55
N ILE A 214 -10.25 -13.93 17.78
CA ILE A 214 -8.89 -13.63 18.23
C ILE A 214 -8.30 -14.92 18.78
N ASN A 215 -7.08 -15.29 18.36
CA ASN A 215 -6.39 -16.49 18.83
C ASN A 215 -7.22 -17.78 18.74
N GLY A 216 -8.06 -17.88 17.71
CA GLY A 216 -8.94 -19.02 17.49
C GLY A 216 -10.25 -18.98 18.28
N ASP A 217 -10.43 -18.04 19.21
CA ASP A 217 -11.64 -17.91 19.99
C ASP A 217 -12.60 -16.89 19.36
N PRO A 218 -13.88 -17.24 19.15
CA PRO A 218 -14.88 -16.29 18.70
C PRO A 218 -15.00 -15.11 19.69
N VAL A 219 -15.06 -13.88 19.17
CA VAL A 219 -15.00 -12.68 20.04
C VAL A 219 -16.21 -12.49 20.94
N ASN A 220 -17.35 -13.10 20.60
CA ASN A 220 -18.56 -13.05 21.41
C ASN A 220 -19.52 -14.22 21.11
N ALA A 221 -20.63 -14.26 21.85
CA ALA A 221 -21.65 -15.31 21.72
C ALA A 221 -22.28 -15.39 20.32
N ALA A 222 -22.43 -14.26 19.62
CA ALA A 222 -22.97 -14.24 18.27
C ALA A 222 -22.00 -14.91 17.28
N ALA A 223 -20.70 -14.61 17.36
CA ALA A 223 -19.67 -15.26 16.57
C ALA A 223 -19.61 -16.77 16.85
N LYS A 224 -19.70 -17.17 18.13
CA LYS A 224 -19.74 -18.58 18.52
C LYS A 224 -20.97 -19.31 17.95
N ALA A 225 -22.14 -18.68 18.04
CA ALA A 225 -23.40 -19.26 17.53
C ALA A 225 -23.39 -19.40 16.00
N ALA A 226 -22.69 -18.51 15.28
CA ALA A 226 -22.58 -18.56 13.82
C ALA A 226 -21.81 -19.79 13.30
N LEU A 227 -21.06 -20.50 14.15
CA LEU A 227 -20.35 -21.73 13.81
C LEU A 227 -21.17 -23.01 14.01
N ALA A 228 -22.28 -22.92 14.76
CA ALA A 228 -23.12 -24.06 15.14
C ALA A 228 -24.30 -24.31 14.18
N LYS A 229 -24.42 -23.51 13.12
CA LYS A 229 -25.46 -23.58 12.08
C LYS A 229 -24.86 -23.99 10.75
#